data_AF-Q0YPP7-F1
#
_entry.id   AF-Q0YPP7-F1
#
_cell.length_a   1.000
_cell.length_b   1.000
_cell.length_c   1.000
_cell.angle_alpha   90.00
_cell.angle_beta   90.00
_cell.angle_gamma   90.00
#
_symmetry.space_group_name_H-M   'P 1'
#
loop_
_entity.id
_entity.type
_entity.pdbx_description
1 polymer ?
#
loop_
_entity_poly.entity_id
_entity_poly.type
_entity_poly.pdbx_seq_one_letter_code
_entity_poly.pdbx_strand_id
1 'polypeptide(L)' 'MLADVSRIPGKSAKERAMHILRKSGVASVPASAFYHDGRGESMVRFCFAKEDAVLEEAGHRLQILA' A
#
# COMPACT_ATOMS: atom_id res chain seq x y z
N MET A 1 -7.13 -6.38 2.36
CA MET A 1 -6.74 -6.27 3.78
C MET A 1 -5.98 -4.96 4.00
N LEU A 2 -6.11 -4.36 5.19
CA LEU A 2 -5.34 -3.17 5.57
C LEU A 2 -3.95 -3.57 6.08
N ALA A 3 -2.93 -2.77 5.75
CA ALA A 3 -1.55 -2.95 6.17
C ALA A 3 -0.98 -1.61 6.65
N ASP A 4 -0.21 -1.64 7.74
CA ASP A 4 0.54 -0.47 8.20
C ASP A 4 1.76 -0.25 7.32
N VAL A 5 1.89 0.98 6.86
CA VAL A 5 2.96 1.46 5.98
C VAL A 5 3.60 2.73 6.57
N SER A 6 3.60 2.87 7.90
CA SER A 6 4.24 3.99 8.63
C SER A 6 5.72 4.18 8.28
N ARG A 7 6.41 3.11 7.85
CA ARG A 7 7.81 3.13 7.41
C ARG A 7 8.02 3.64 5.98
N ILE A 8 6.98 3.72 5.17
CA ILE A 8 7.08 4.16 3.76
C ILE A 8 7.12 5.70 3.68
N PRO A 9 7.97 6.32 2.84
CA PRO A 9 8.00 7.77 2.69
C PRO A 9 6.65 8.37 2.27
N GLY A 10 6.20 9.40 3.00
CA GLY A 10 4.98 10.15 2.71
C GLY A 10 4.31 10.70 3.98
N LYS A 11 3.63 11.83 3.87
CA LYS A 11 2.89 12.46 4.98
C LYS A 11 1.45 11.98 5.08
N SER A 12 0.89 11.48 3.97
CA SER A 12 -0.48 10.94 3.90
C SER A 12 -0.51 9.50 3.38
N ALA A 13 -1.62 8.79 3.61
CA ALA A 13 -1.86 7.46 3.05
C ALA A 13 -1.82 7.49 1.52
N LYS A 14 -2.30 8.59 0.91
CA LYS A 14 -2.24 8.79 -0.54
C LYS A 14 -0.80 8.91 -1.03
N GLU A 15 0.03 9.71 -0.37
CA GLU A 15 1.45 9.84 -0.73
C GLU A 15 2.19 8.50 -0.58
N ARG A 16 1.93 7.76 0.50
CA ARG A 16 2.51 6.44 0.75
C ARG A 16 2.08 5.42 -0.30
N ALA A 17 0.79 5.36 -0.63
CA ALA A 17 0.26 4.50 -1.69
C ALA A 17 0.90 4.81 -3.05
N MET A 18 1.09 6.08 -3.37
CA MET A 18 1.77 6.51 -4.60
C MET A 18 3.27 6.21 -4.57
N HIS A 19 3.92 6.25 -3.41
CA HIS A 19 5.32 5.84 -3.27
C HIS A 19 5.48 4.35 -3.57
N ILE A 20 4.63 3.51 -2.97
CA ILE A 20 4.59 2.06 -3.22
C ILE A 20 4.41 1.80 -4.73
N LEU A 21 3.42 2.44 -5.35
CA LEU A 21 3.17 2.29 -6.78
C LEU A 21 4.36 2.74 -7.64
N ARG A 22 4.96 3.89 -7.36
CA ARG A 22 6.08 4.39 -8.18
C ARG A 22 7.35 3.55 -8.06
N LYS A 23 7.63 3.00 -6.88
CA LYS A 23 8.86 2.24 -6.63
C LYS A 23 8.70 0.78 -7.02
N SER A 24 7.65 0.12 -6.52
CA SER A 24 7.44 -1.31 -6.73
C SER A 24 6.58 -1.60 -7.96
N GLY A 25 5.74 -0.65 -8.39
CA GLY A 25 4.69 -0.87 -9.39
C GLY A 25 3.53 -1.74 -8.92
N VAL A 26 3.41 -1.96 -7.60
CA VAL A 26 2.24 -2.58 -6.97
C VAL A 26 1.27 -1.47 -6.50
N ALA A 27 0.01 -1.55 -6.91
CA ALA A 27 -1.01 -0.59 -6.51
C ALA A 27 -1.65 -0.96 -5.15
N SER A 28 -1.98 0.06 -4.36
CA SER A 28 -2.76 -0.07 -3.13
C SER A 28 -3.78 1.07 -3.02
N VAL A 29 -4.80 0.90 -2.18
CA VAL A 29 -5.81 1.93 -1.92
C VAL A 29 -5.48 2.64 -0.60
N PRO A 30 -5.33 3.97 -0.56
CA PRO A 30 -5.10 4.68 0.70
C PRO A 30 -6.28 4.49 1.65
N ALA A 31 -6.00 4.19 2.93
CA ALA A 31 -7.08 3.94 3.89
C ALA A 31 -7.90 5.20 4.19
N SER A 32 -7.34 6.39 3.99
CA SER A 32 -8.05 7.67 4.10
C SER A 32 -9.22 7.83 3.10
N ALA A 33 -9.34 6.94 2.10
CA ALA A 33 -10.56 6.85 1.27
C ALA A 33 -11.77 6.26 2.02
N PHE A 34 -11.55 5.59 3.15
CA PHE A 34 -12.57 4.90 3.94
C PHE A 34 -12.77 5.51 5.34
N TYR A 35 -11.84 6.34 5.80
CA TYR A 35 -11.86 6.94 7.13
C TYR A 35 -11.74 8.47 7.05
N HIS A 36 -12.41 9.17 7.96
CA HIS A 36 -12.35 10.63 8.10
C HIS A 36 -11.41 11.05 9.25
N ASP A 37 -11.16 12.36 9.37
CA ASP A 37 -10.44 13.00 10.47
C ASP A 37 -8.99 12.50 10.69
N GLY A 38 -8.26 12.25 9.60
CA GLY A 38 -6.85 11.86 9.63
C GLY A 38 -6.60 10.43 10.14
N ARG A 39 -7.65 9.62 10.32
CA ARG A 39 -7.50 8.20 10.64
C ARG A 39 -7.05 7.44 9.39
N GLY A 40 -6.10 6.52 9.59
CA GLY A 40 -5.61 5.65 8.52
C GLY A 40 -4.53 6.28 7.62
N GLU A 41 -3.94 7.42 7.99
CA GLU A 41 -2.85 8.04 7.21
C GLU A 41 -1.57 7.19 7.15
N SER A 42 -1.40 6.24 8.07
CA SER A 42 -0.33 5.23 8.03
C SER A 42 -0.73 3.93 7.36
N MET A 43 -1.95 3.81 6.82
CA MET A 43 -2.50 2.53 6.36
C MET A 43 -2.85 2.54 4.87
N VAL A 44 -2.66 1.39 4.21
CA VAL A 44 -3.15 1.15 2.84
C VAL A 44 -3.86 -0.20 2.76
N ARG A 45 -4.71 -0.38 1.75
CA ARG A 45 -5.46 -1.61 1.49
C ARG A 45 -4.97 -2.29 0.22
N PHE A 46 -4.59 -3.55 0.34
CA PHE A 46 -4.33 -4.45 -0.80
C PHE A 46 -5.54 -5.35 -1.09
N CYS A 47 -5.71 -5.72 -2.36
CA CYS A 47 -6.72 -6.69 -2.79
C CYS A 47 -6.03 -8.04 -3.04
N PHE A 48 -6.48 -9.08 -2.33
CA PHE A 48 -5.94 -10.43 -2.44
C PHE A 48 -6.78 -11.35 -3.34
N ALA A 49 -7.88 -10.85 -3.90
CA ALA A 49 -8.68 -11.57 -4.88
C ALA A 49 -7.98 -11.55 -6.26
N LYS A 50 -6.86 -12.27 -6.34
CA LYS A 50 -5.97 -12.43 -7.49
C LYS A 50 -5.45 -13.86 -7.51
N GLU A 51 -4.87 -14.29 -8.63
CA GLU A 51 -4.18 -15.58 -8.73
C GLU A 51 -2.90 -15.58 -7.88
N ASP A 52 -2.51 -16.75 -7.37
CA ASP A 52 -1.35 -16.89 -6.48
C ASP A 52 -0.06 -16.33 -7.10
N ALA A 53 0.17 -16.57 -8.40
CA ALA A 53 1.31 -16.02 -9.13
C ALA A 53 1.38 -14.48 -9.09
N VAL A 54 0.22 -13.79 -9.10
CA VAL A 54 0.15 -12.34 -8.99
C VAL A 54 0.48 -11.87 -7.57
N LEU A 55 0.06 -12.64 -6.56
CA LEU A 55 0.34 -12.34 -5.16
C LEU A 55 1.83 -12.53 -4.83
N GLU A 56 2.44 -13.61 -5.32
CA GLU A 56 3.87 -13.89 -5.18
C GLU A 56 4.72 -12.79 -5.84
N GLU A 57 4.41 -12.43 -7.09
CA GLU A 57 5.12 -11.37 -7.80
C GLU A 57 4.97 -10.01 -7.09
N ALA A 58 3.77 -9.68 -6.60
CA ALA A 58 3.58 -8.48 -5.80
C ALA A 58 4.44 -8.50 -4.51
N GLY A 59 4.53 -9.66 -3.85
CA GLY A 59 5.39 -9.86 -2.67
C GLY A 59 6.87 -9.60 -2.99
N HIS A 60 7.39 -10.17 -4.07
CA HIS A 60 8.78 -9.95 -4.52
C HIS A 60 9.05 -8.48 -4.83
N ARG A 61 8.16 -7.82 -5.59
CA ARG A 61 8.31 -6.40 -5.95
C ARG A 61 8.28 -5.47 -4.74
N LEU A 62 7.54 -5.82 -3.69
CA LEU A 62 7.48 -5.03 -2.46
C LEU A 62 8.75 -5.14 -1.60
N GLN A 63 9.61 -6.15 -1.79
CA GLN A 63 10.85 -6.31 -1.01
C GLN A 63 11.83 -5.15 -1.20
N ILE A 64 11.76 -4.42 -2.31
CA ILE A 64 12.60 -3.23 -2.54
C ILE A 64 12.28 -2.07 -1.57
N LEU A 65 11.15 -2.16 -0.86
CA LEU A 65 10.68 -1.17 0.12
C LEU A 65 11.00 -1.56 1.56
N ALA A 66 11.57 -2.75 1.78
CA ALA A 66 11.89 -3.30 3.10
C ALA A 66 13.14 -2.66 3.71
#